data_AF-A0A934ZIW8-F1
#
_entry.id   AF-A0A934ZIW8-F1
#
_cell.length_a   1.000
_cell.length_b   1.000
_cell.length_c   1.000
_cell.angle_alpha   90.00
_cell.angle_beta   90.00
_cell.angle_gamma   90.00
#
_symmetry.space_group_name_H-M   'P 1'
#
loop_
_entity.id
_entity.type
_entity.pdbx_description
1 polymer ?
#
loop_
_entity_poly.entity_id
_entity_poly.type
_entity_poly.pdbx_seq_one_letter_code
_entity_poly.pdbx_strand_id
1 'polypeptide(L)'
;MRQVVWLVIAVLAGCGAYQRGEGLDVATVPPALHADYELFARRCSRCHSLSRPLNARITADEHWAEYVSRMRRMPGSGISPDDVPALLRFLTWYSAARRAPDGGAGGAR
;
A
#
# COMPACT_ATOMS: atom_id res chain seq x y z
N MET A 1 -6.08 18.69 58.36
CA MET A 1 -6.24 19.45 57.11
C MET A 1 -4.93 19.43 56.32
N ARG A 2 -4.69 18.40 55.50
CA ARG A 2 -3.60 18.37 54.51
C ARG A 2 -4.12 17.61 53.30
N GLN A 3 -4.55 18.37 52.29
CA GLN A 3 -5.08 17.84 51.04
C GLN A 3 -3.92 17.26 50.22
N VAL A 4 -3.95 15.97 49.92
CA VAL A 4 -3.05 15.35 48.95
C VAL A 4 -3.79 15.35 47.61
N VAL A 5 -3.53 16.39 46.81
CA VAL A 5 -3.98 16.48 45.43
C VAL A 5 -3.14 15.49 44.63
N TRP A 6 -3.76 14.35 44.27
CA TRP A 6 -3.18 13.43 43.30
C TRP A 6 -3.29 14.06 41.91
N LEU A 7 -2.16 14.58 41.42
CA LEU A 7 -1.98 14.98 40.04
C LEU A 7 -2.11 13.74 39.15
N VAL A 8 -3.28 13.59 38.52
CA VAL A 8 -3.46 12.69 37.39
C VAL A 8 -2.66 13.27 36.23
N ILE A 9 -1.45 12.77 36.02
CA ILE A 9 -0.65 13.08 34.84
C ILE A 9 -1.32 12.39 33.65
N ALA A 10 -2.08 13.17 32.88
CA ALA A 10 -2.60 12.76 31.58
C ALA A 10 -1.44 12.63 30.58
N VAL A 11 -0.95 11.40 30.39
CA VAL A 11 -0.08 11.07 29.26
C VAL A 11 -0.96 10.88 28.01
N LEU A 12 -1.30 11.99 27.36
CA LEU A 12 -2.01 12.01 26.07
C LEU A 12 -1.15 12.62 24.96
N ALA A 13 0.08 12.14 24.80
CA ALA A 13 0.92 12.55 23.68
C ALA A 13 1.77 11.37 23.21
N GLY A 14 1.22 10.56 22.28
CA GLY A 14 2.03 9.49 21.69
C GLY A 14 1.33 8.43 20.84
N CYS A 15 0.17 8.67 20.23
CA CYS A 15 -0.44 7.71 19.29
C CYS A 15 -0.76 8.31 17.90
N GLY A 16 -0.08 9.38 17.49
CA GLY A 16 -0.26 9.96 16.15
C GLY A 16 0.47 9.23 15.01
N ALA A 17 1.47 8.39 15.33
CA ALA A 17 2.32 7.73 14.34
C ALA A 17 1.97 6.25 14.09
N TYR A 18 1.12 5.63 14.91
CA TYR A 18 0.86 4.18 14.84
C TYR A 18 -0.18 3.78 13.79
N GLN A 19 -0.77 4.73 13.06
CA GLN A 19 -1.86 4.45 12.11
C GLN A 19 -1.57 4.98 10.69
N ARG A 20 -0.31 5.20 10.30
CA ARG A 20 -0.02 5.45 8.88
C ARG A 20 -0.29 4.14 8.14
N GLY A 21 -1.51 4.02 7.62
CA GLY A 21 -2.01 2.82 6.96
C GLY A 21 -1.03 2.37 5.88
N GLU A 22 -0.82 1.07 5.80
CA GLU A 22 0.00 0.49 4.75
C GLU A 22 -0.61 0.86 3.39
N GLY A 23 0.15 1.49 2.49
CA GLY A 23 -0.36 1.93 1.20
C GLY A 23 0.24 3.26 0.72
N LEU A 24 -0.29 3.75 -0.40
CA LEU A 24 -0.02 5.07 -0.97
C LEU A 24 -1.12 6.06 -0.58
N ASP A 25 -0.77 7.33 -0.52
CA ASP A 25 -1.76 8.41 -0.56
C ASP A 25 -2.37 8.44 -1.97
N VAL A 26 -3.70 8.26 -2.07
CA VAL A 26 -4.44 8.25 -3.34
C VAL A 26 -4.29 9.56 -4.11
N ALA A 27 -4.03 10.68 -3.41
CA ALA A 27 -3.75 11.96 -4.06
C ALA A 27 -2.47 11.94 -4.91
N THR A 28 -1.56 11.00 -4.65
CA THR A 28 -0.33 10.80 -5.43
C THR A 28 -0.52 9.85 -6.62
N VAL A 29 -1.66 9.18 -6.70
CA VAL A 29 -2.03 8.27 -7.81
C VAL A 29 -2.80 9.07 -8.85
N PRO A 30 -2.53 8.91 -10.17
CA PRO A 30 -3.33 9.54 -11.22
C PRO A 30 -4.82 9.16 -11.08
N PRO A 31 -5.76 10.10 -11.30
CA PRO A 31 -7.20 9.84 -11.16
C PRO A 31 -7.68 8.61 -11.95
N ALA A 32 -7.12 8.39 -13.14
CA ALA A 32 -7.43 7.23 -13.98
C ALA A 32 -7.06 5.87 -13.36
N LEU A 33 -6.19 5.86 -12.34
CA LEU A 33 -5.71 4.67 -11.65
C LEU A 33 -6.23 4.56 -10.21
N HIS A 34 -7.11 5.45 -9.75
CA HIS A 34 -7.64 5.40 -8.37
C HIS A 34 -8.37 4.09 -8.09
N ALA A 35 -9.27 3.67 -8.99
CA ALA A 35 -9.98 2.40 -8.86
C ALA A 35 -9.04 1.18 -8.89
N ASP A 36 -7.99 1.24 -9.71
CA ASP A 36 -6.98 0.18 -9.80
C ASP A 36 -6.15 0.08 -8.52
N TYR A 37 -5.78 1.23 -7.94
CA TYR A 37 -5.09 1.31 -6.65
C TYR A 37 -5.96 0.78 -5.51
N GLU A 38 -7.24 1.15 -5.45
CA GLU A 38 -8.14 0.63 -4.43
C GLU A 38 -8.31 -0.89 -4.54
N LEU A 39 -8.45 -1.42 -5.75
CA LEU A 39 -8.52 -2.85 -5.98
C LEU A 39 -7.22 -3.53 -5.51
N PHE A 40 -6.06 -2.97 -5.87
CA PHE A 40 -4.76 -3.41 -5.39
C PHE A 40 -4.70 -3.42 -3.86
N ALA A 41 -5.06 -2.33 -3.20
CA ALA A 41 -5.02 -2.20 -1.74
C ALA A 41 -5.94 -3.22 -1.07
N ARG A 42 -7.16 -3.46 -1.61
CA ARG A 42 -8.11 -4.44 -1.08
C ARG A 42 -7.67 -5.89 -1.30
N ARG A 43 -7.10 -6.22 -2.45
CA ARG A 43 -6.74 -7.60 -2.80
C ARG A 43 -5.38 -8.01 -2.23
N CYS A 44 -4.37 -7.16 -2.40
CA CYS A 44 -2.99 -7.49 -2.04
C CYS A 44 -2.68 -7.39 -0.55
N SER A 45 -3.53 -6.72 0.24
CA SER A 45 -3.39 -6.66 1.71
C SER A 45 -4.00 -7.88 2.43
N ARG A 46 -4.71 -8.77 1.72
CA ARG A 46 -5.44 -9.90 2.33
C ARG A 46 -4.54 -10.94 2.99
N CYS A 47 -3.32 -11.11 2.48
CA CYS A 47 -2.41 -12.18 2.94
C CYS A 47 -1.15 -11.64 3.62
N HIS A 48 -0.75 -10.41 3.33
CA HIS A 48 0.43 -9.75 3.89
C HIS A 48 0.38 -8.25 3.62
N SER A 49 1.27 -7.51 4.25
CA SER A 49 1.41 -6.06 4.07
C SER A 49 1.57 -5.62 2.61
N LEU A 50 1.01 -4.45 2.27
CA LEU A 50 1.19 -3.82 0.95
C LEU A 50 2.65 -3.43 0.68
N SER A 51 3.49 -3.35 1.71
CA SER A 51 4.93 -3.17 1.55
C SER A 51 5.59 -4.25 0.67
N ARG A 52 5.06 -5.48 0.65
CA ARG A 52 5.58 -6.60 -0.17
C ARG A 52 5.55 -6.26 -1.67
N PRO A 53 4.39 -5.97 -2.29
CA PRO A 53 4.35 -5.55 -3.68
C PRO A 53 4.91 -4.14 -3.89
N LEU A 54 4.68 -3.18 -2.98
CA LEU A 54 5.14 -1.80 -3.18
C LEU A 54 6.68 -1.65 -3.15
N ASN A 55 7.40 -2.57 -2.50
CA ASN A 55 8.86 -2.58 -2.46
C ASN A 55 9.48 -3.70 -3.32
N ALA A 56 8.69 -4.40 -4.12
CA ALA A 56 9.21 -5.40 -5.04
C ALA A 56 10.11 -4.71 -6.08
N ARG A 57 11.30 -5.27 -6.31
CA ARG A 57 12.27 -4.76 -7.30
C ARG A 57 11.97 -5.32 -8.70
N ILE A 58 10.70 -5.30 -9.10
CA ILE A 58 10.24 -5.78 -10.41
C ILE A 58 10.18 -4.61 -11.37
N THR A 59 10.83 -4.74 -12.52
CA THR A 59 10.96 -3.67 -13.51
C THR A 59 10.31 -3.97 -14.85
N ALA A 60 10.06 -5.25 -15.14
CA ALA A 60 9.50 -5.71 -16.40
C ALA A 60 8.04 -6.13 -16.22
N ASP A 61 7.20 -5.83 -17.21
CA ASP A 61 5.75 -6.03 -17.14
C ASP A 61 5.39 -7.53 -17.10
N GLU A 62 6.15 -8.36 -17.81
CA GLU A 62 6.01 -9.81 -17.81
C GLU A 62 6.24 -10.40 -16.41
N HIS A 63 7.21 -9.88 -15.66
CA HIS A 63 7.49 -10.33 -14.30
C HIS A 63 6.39 -9.90 -13.32
N TRP A 64 5.71 -8.77 -13.58
CA TRP A 64 4.52 -8.40 -12.83
C TRP A 64 3.35 -9.34 -13.10
N ALA A 65 3.14 -9.75 -14.35
CA ALA A 65 2.13 -10.74 -14.71
C ALA A 65 2.35 -12.07 -13.99
N GLU A 66 3.59 -12.56 -13.96
CA GLU A 66 3.96 -13.77 -13.21
C GLU A 66 3.76 -13.61 -11.70
N TYR A 67 4.15 -12.47 -11.14
CA TYR A 67 4.01 -12.16 -9.71
C TYR A 67 2.53 -12.19 -9.30
N VAL A 68 1.67 -11.45 -10.00
CA VAL A 68 0.22 -11.39 -9.71
C VAL A 68 -0.41 -12.76 -9.93
N SER A 69 -0.02 -13.49 -10.98
CA SER A 69 -0.48 -14.85 -11.26
C SER A 69 -0.13 -15.83 -10.13
N ARG A 70 1.06 -15.71 -9.53
CA ARG A 70 1.45 -16.49 -8.35
C ARG A 70 0.60 -16.13 -7.12
N MET A 71 0.41 -14.84 -6.83
CA MET A 71 -0.41 -14.41 -5.68
C MET A 71 -1.87 -14.82 -5.84
N ARG A 72 -2.41 -14.77 -7.07
CA ARG A 72 -3.76 -15.24 -7.39
C ARG A 72 -3.99 -16.70 -7.00
N ARG A 73 -3.01 -17.57 -7.28
CA ARG A 73 -3.09 -19.02 -6.97
C ARG A 73 -2.97 -19.34 -5.48
N MET A 74 -2.63 -18.37 -4.63
CA MET A 74 -2.57 -18.60 -3.19
C MET A 74 -3.98 -18.80 -2.63
N PRO A 75 -4.20 -19.81 -1.76
CA PRO A 75 -5.49 -20.00 -1.09
C PRO A 75 -5.94 -18.73 -0.37
N GLY A 76 -7.20 -18.33 -0.56
CA GLY A 76 -7.78 -17.16 0.09
C GLY A 76 -7.32 -15.79 -0.45
N SER A 77 -6.51 -15.76 -1.51
CA SER A 77 -6.03 -14.51 -2.13
C SER A 77 -7.18 -13.58 -2.53
N GLY A 78 -8.31 -14.15 -2.95
CA GLY A 78 -9.48 -13.41 -3.40
C GLY A 78 -9.23 -12.57 -4.66
N ILE A 79 -8.14 -12.83 -5.39
CA ILE A 79 -7.84 -12.22 -6.69
C ILE A 79 -8.55 -13.06 -7.76
N SER A 80 -9.49 -12.47 -8.49
CA SER A 80 -10.14 -13.13 -9.63
C SER A 80 -9.30 -12.97 -10.91
N PRO A 81 -9.57 -13.74 -11.98
CA PRO A 81 -8.99 -13.46 -13.30
C PRO A 81 -9.29 -12.04 -13.79
N ASP A 82 -10.48 -11.51 -13.49
CA ASP A 82 -10.93 -10.17 -13.93
C ASP A 82 -10.24 -9.03 -13.17
N ASP A 83 -9.71 -9.29 -11.97
CA ASP A 83 -8.93 -8.30 -11.23
C ASP A 83 -7.56 -8.04 -11.89
N VAL A 84 -7.00 -9.03 -12.59
CA VAL A 84 -5.60 -9.03 -13.07
C VAL A 84 -5.25 -7.81 -13.92
N PRO A 85 -6.04 -7.41 -14.93
CA PRO A 85 -5.68 -6.26 -15.77
C PRO A 85 -5.53 -4.96 -14.97
N ALA A 86 -6.42 -4.70 -14.00
CA ALA A 86 -6.36 -3.52 -13.16
C ALA A 86 -5.14 -3.55 -12.21
N LEU A 87 -4.87 -4.71 -11.61
CA LEU A 87 -3.67 -4.88 -10.77
C LEU A 87 -2.38 -4.64 -11.55
N LEU A 88 -2.30 -5.14 -12.79
CA LEU A 88 -1.13 -4.94 -13.64
C LEU A 88 -0.97 -3.47 -14.05
N ARG A 89 -2.05 -2.80 -14.48
CA ARG A 89 -1.99 -1.36 -14.82
C ARG A 89 -1.42 -0.51 -13.69
N PHE A 90 -1.88 -0.76 -12.45
CA PHE A 90 -1.36 -0.02 -11.29
C PHE A 90 0.11 -0.36 -11.00
N LEU A 91 0.47 -1.64 -10.93
CA LEU A 91 1.82 -2.08 -10.53
C LEU A 91 2.89 -1.68 -11.56
N THR A 92 2.59 -1.77 -12.85
CA THR A 92 3.53 -1.35 -13.90
C THR A 92 3.74 0.15 -13.86
N TRP A 93 2.66 0.96 -13.81
CA TRP A 93 2.74 2.40 -13.62
C TRP A 93 3.54 2.78 -12.38
N TYR A 94 3.19 2.23 -11.22
CA TYR A 94 3.82 2.58 -9.95
C TYR A 94 5.31 2.26 -9.96
N SER A 95 5.68 1.07 -10.45
CA SER A 95 7.08 0.67 -10.53
C SER A 95 7.88 1.56 -11.49
N ALA A 96 7.27 1.99 -12.61
CA ALA A 96 7.88 2.90 -13.58
C ALA A 96 8.06 4.31 -12.99
N ALA A 97 7.03 4.85 -12.33
CA ALA A 97 7.06 6.17 -11.69
C ALA A 97 8.20 6.28 -10.66
N ARG A 98 8.40 5.24 -9.84
CA ARG A 98 9.49 5.18 -8.85
C ARG A 98 10.91 5.19 -9.44
N ARG A 99 11.06 4.85 -10.72
CA ARG A 99 12.36 4.86 -11.43
C ARG A 99 12.62 6.18 -12.14
N ALA A 100 11.59 7.01 -12.33
CA ALA A 100 11.75 8.29 -13.00
C ALA A 100 12.71 9.19 -12.18
N PRO A 101 13.65 9.89 -12.83
CA PRO A 101 14.67 10.70 -12.17
C PRO A 101 14.09 11.82 -11.28
N ASP A 102 12.87 12.26 -11.58
CA ASP A 102 12.19 13.34 -10.86
C ASP A 102 11.42 12.86 -9.60
N GLY A 103 11.57 11.59 -9.20
CA GLY A 103 10.98 11.07 -7.96
C GLY A 103 9.47 10.82 -8.02
N GLY A 104 8.96 10.43 -9.19
CA GLY A 104 7.54 10.24 -9.48
C GLY A 104 6.82 9.31 -8.49
N ALA A 105 5.84 9.91 -7.78
CA ALA A 105 4.76 9.31 -7.01
C ALA A 105 5.12 8.14 -6.06
N GLY A 106 5.10 8.43 -4.75
CA GLY A 106 4.78 7.41 -3.73
C GLY A 106 5.90 7.03 -2.76
N GLY A 107 7.06 7.69 -2.83
CA GLY A 107 8.12 7.53 -1.83
C GLY A 107 7.98 8.52 -0.68
N ALA A 108 6.98 8.38 0.19
CA ALA A 108 7.08 8.97 1.52
C ALA A 108 8.23 8.26 2.24
N ARG A 109 9.38 8.94 2.36
CA ARG A 109 10.42 8.57 3.31
C ARG A 109 9.91 8.82 4.73
#